data_AF-A0A958KGY8-F1
#
_entry.id   AF-A0A958KGY8-F1
#
_cell.length_a   1.000
_cell.length_b   1.000
_cell.length_c   1.000
_cell.angle_alpha   90.00
_cell.angle_beta   90.00
_cell.angle_gamma   90.00
#
_symmetry.space_group_name_H-M   'P 1'
#
loop_
_entity.id
_entity.type
_entity.pdbx_description
1 polymer ?
#
loop_
_entity_poly.entity_id
_entity_poly.type
_entity_poly.pdbx_seq_one_letter_code
_entity_poly.pdbx_strand_id
1 'polypeptide(L)'
;MAIPNQFNADGFLEPETYEATFEEIRSSILVNGDGRSETWDQGWRSELVNRVEVLTKQLWDVGVEDIFLDGSFVEDKDHPNDIDGYFDPHLNGFKREDLVKLEKLVSDLNDIDPHKVWDWSPESRKAYRGYPKKQLPMWLLYRVEFYPHINGWNSGITDEFGHELTFPSAFRQSRSNFKPKGIVKVLREAKND
;
A
#
# COMPACT_ATOMS: atom_id res chain seq x y z
N MET A 1 6.36 15.54 -5.35
CA MET A 1 7.84 15.43 -5.18
C MET A 1 8.31 14.14 -5.83
N ALA A 2 9.47 14.12 -6.48
CA ALA A 2 10.04 12.87 -7.01
C ALA A 2 10.65 12.04 -5.88
N ILE A 3 10.62 10.71 -6.01
CA ILE A 3 11.25 9.80 -5.03
C ILE A 3 12.76 10.11 -4.94
N PRO A 4 13.34 10.26 -3.74
CA PRO A 4 14.75 10.59 -3.59
C PRO A 4 15.67 9.45 -4.02
N ASN A 5 16.96 9.76 -4.20
CA ASN A 5 17.99 8.79 -4.58
C ASN A 5 18.70 8.13 -3.38
N GLN A 6 18.24 8.39 -2.16
CA GLN A 6 18.77 7.78 -0.93
C GLN A 6 17.70 7.79 0.17
N PHE A 7 17.77 6.82 1.07
CA PHE A 7 17.02 6.85 2.33
C PHE A 7 17.68 7.83 3.31
N ASN A 8 16.92 8.31 4.29
CA ASN A 8 17.46 9.12 5.38
C ASN A 8 18.28 8.26 6.37
N ALA A 9 18.87 8.90 7.38
CA ALA A 9 19.72 8.21 8.36
C ALA A 9 18.98 7.11 9.16
N ASP A 10 17.66 7.14 9.18
CA ASP A 10 16.80 6.16 9.86
C ASP A 10 16.30 5.05 8.92
N GLY A 11 16.71 5.07 7.65
CA GLY A 11 16.30 4.07 6.66
C GLY A 11 14.90 4.29 6.10
N PHE A 12 14.40 5.52 6.09
CA PHE A 12 13.08 5.87 5.55
C PHE A 12 13.18 6.89 4.42
N LEU A 13 12.14 6.99 3.60
CA LEU A 13 11.93 8.20 2.81
C LEU A 13 11.67 9.38 3.75
N GLU A 14 12.12 10.58 3.39
CA GLU A 14 11.82 11.79 4.16
C GLU A 14 10.29 12.00 4.28
N PRO A 15 9.77 12.53 5.41
CA PRO A 15 8.34 12.63 5.70
C PRO A 15 7.56 13.51 4.72
N GLU A 16 7.10 12.91 3.65
CA GLU A 16 6.61 13.62 2.49
C GLU A 16 5.70 12.72 1.64
N THR A 17 4.97 13.29 0.66
CA THR A 17 4.27 12.48 -0.36
C THR A 17 5.01 12.56 -1.68
N TYR A 18 5.44 11.40 -2.15
CA TYR A 18 6.13 11.26 -3.42
C TYR A 18 5.12 10.77 -4.46
N GLU A 19 4.87 11.59 -5.46
CA GLU A 19 3.96 11.22 -6.55
C GLU A 19 4.81 10.57 -7.63
N ALA A 20 4.45 9.36 -8.04
CA ALA A 20 5.24 8.60 -9.01
C ALA A 20 4.37 7.64 -9.85
N THR A 21 4.71 7.47 -11.12
CA THR A 21 4.21 6.36 -11.95
C THR A 21 4.88 5.04 -11.56
N PHE A 22 4.36 3.92 -12.07
CA PHE A 22 5.03 2.63 -11.85
C PHE A 22 6.39 2.54 -12.57
N GLU A 23 6.58 3.20 -13.71
CA GLU A 23 7.89 3.33 -14.34
C GLU A 23 8.87 4.07 -13.40
N GLU A 24 8.45 5.19 -12.83
CA GLU A 24 9.27 5.96 -11.90
C GLU A 24 9.60 5.16 -10.64
N ILE A 25 8.64 4.44 -10.05
CA ILE A 25 8.87 3.56 -8.90
C ILE A 25 9.91 2.48 -9.21
N ARG A 26 9.83 1.83 -10.38
CA ARG A 26 10.81 0.81 -10.81
C ARG A 26 12.22 1.38 -11.03
N SER A 27 12.30 2.63 -11.48
CA SER A 27 13.58 3.31 -11.68
C SER A 27 14.17 3.89 -10.38
N SER A 28 13.38 3.97 -9.32
CA SER A 28 13.78 4.59 -8.04
C SER A 28 14.59 3.68 -7.11
N ILE A 29 15.04 4.26 -5.99
CA ILE A 29 15.69 3.51 -4.89
C ILE A 29 14.80 2.41 -4.31
N LEU A 30 13.47 2.52 -4.44
CA LEU A 30 12.56 1.51 -3.91
C LEU A 30 12.67 0.18 -4.65
N VAL A 31 13.29 0.15 -5.83
CA VAL A 31 13.60 -1.11 -6.51
C VAL A 31 15.10 -1.30 -6.65
N ASN A 32 15.85 -0.25 -6.99
CA ASN A 32 17.27 -0.37 -7.31
C ASN A 32 18.19 -0.29 -6.09
N GLY A 33 17.68 0.15 -4.94
CA GLY A 33 18.50 0.46 -3.76
C GLY A 33 19.40 1.67 -4.01
N ASP A 34 20.22 2.01 -3.01
CA ASP A 34 21.21 3.09 -3.09
C ASP A 34 22.66 2.58 -3.20
N GLY A 35 22.82 1.27 -3.44
CA GLY A 35 24.11 0.61 -3.59
C GLY A 35 24.88 0.37 -2.28
N ARG A 36 24.31 0.70 -1.11
CA ARG A 36 24.97 0.45 0.20
C ARG A 36 24.88 -1.00 0.66
N SER A 37 23.82 -1.71 0.26
CA SER A 37 23.62 -3.13 0.62
C SER A 37 23.95 -4.07 -0.55
N GLU A 38 24.75 -5.09 -0.27
CA GLU A 38 25.06 -6.17 -1.22
C GLU A 38 23.92 -7.18 -1.36
N THR A 39 22.97 -7.21 -0.41
CA THR A 39 21.86 -8.16 -0.36
C THR A 39 20.53 -7.57 -0.80
N TRP A 40 20.53 -6.35 -1.32
CA TRP A 40 19.34 -5.67 -1.83
C TRP A 40 18.65 -6.49 -2.93
N ASP A 41 17.42 -6.93 -2.68
CA ASP A 41 16.71 -7.83 -3.58
C ASP A 41 15.91 -7.04 -4.63
N GLN A 42 16.64 -6.51 -5.60
CA GLN A 42 16.07 -5.75 -6.72
C GLN A 42 15.03 -6.57 -7.50
N GLY A 43 15.31 -7.86 -7.73
CA GLY A 43 14.43 -8.74 -8.48
C GLY A 43 13.09 -8.94 -7.78
N TRP A 44 13.14 -9.22 -6.48
CA TRP A 44 11.92 -9.35 -5.67
C TRP A 44 11.16 -8.04 -5.53
N ARG A 45 11.84 -6.92 -5.27
CA ARG A 45 11.19 -5.60 -5.19
C ARG A 45 10.51 -5.22 -6.51
N SER A 46 11.13 -5.50 -7.65
CA SER A 46 10.51 -5.32 -8.96
C SER A 46 9.25 -6.19 -9.14
N GLU A 47 9.29 -7.43 -8.65
CA GLU A 47 8.14 -8.34 -8.70
C GLU A 47 6.98 -7.85 -7.81
N LEU A 48 7.27 -7.30 -6.62
CA LEU A 48 6.26 -6.66 -5.78
C LEU A 48 5.59 -5.48 -6.50
N VAL A 49 6.38 -4.65 -7.20
CA VAL A 49 5.85 -3.53 -8.00
C VAL A 49 4.92 -4.03 -9.11
N ASN A 50 5.28 -5.12 -9.81
CA ASN A 50 4.42 -5.71 -10.84
C ASN A 50 3.08 -6.19 -10.27
N ARG A 51 3.08 -6.74 -9.06
CA ARG A 51 1.87 -7.27 -8.41
C ARG A 51 0.96 -6.17 -7.88
N VAL A 52 1.53 -5.16 -7.23
CA VAL A 52 0.72 -4.03 -6.76
C VAL A 52 0.14 -3.24 -7.93
N GLU A 53 0.86 -3.12 -9.05
CA GLU A 53 0.34 -2.49 -10.26
C GLU A 53 -0.94 -3.16 -10.78
N VAL A 54 -1.05 -4.50 -10.69
CA VAL A 54 -2.29 -5.20 -11.07
C VAL A 54 -3.47 -4.70 -10.23
N LEU A 55 -3.32 -4.66 -8.91
CA LEU A 55 -4.40 -4.23 -8.00
C LEU A 55 -4.70 -2.72 -8.12
N THR A 56 -3.67 -1.89 -8.31
CA THR A 56 -3.84 -0.46 -8.56
C THR A 56 -4.60 -0.19 -9.86
N LYS A 57 -4.35 -0.95 -10.93
CA LYS A 57 -5.13 -0.86 -12.18
C LYS A 57 -6.59 -1.23 -11.96
N GLN A 58 -6.88 -2.25 -11.16
CA GLN A 58 -8.27 -2.60 -10.79
C GLN A 58 -8.95 -1.45 -10.05
N LEU A 59 -8.27 -0.79 -9.10
CA LEU A 59 -8.76 0.40 -8.40
C LEU A 59 -9.07 1.55 -9.37
N TRP A 60 -8.17 1.83 -10.32
CA TRP A 60 -8.40 2.85 -11.33
C TRP A 60 -9.58 2.53 -12.27
N ASP A 61 -9.80 1.25 -12.59
CA ASP A 61 -10.89 0.81 -13.46
C ASP A 61 -12.28 0.97 -12.82
N VAL A 62 -12.33 0.99 -11.49
CA VAL A 62 -13.54 1.31 -10.70
C VAL A 62 -13.60 2.77 -10.24
N GLY A 63 -12.68 3.61 -10.71
CA GLY A 63 -12.69 5.07 -10.49
C GLY A 63 -12.05 5.56 -9.19
N VAL A 64 -11.23 4.74 -8.53
CA VAL A 64 -10.42 5.17 -7.38
C VAL A 64 -9.07 5.67 -7.87
N GLU A 65 -8.78 6.95 -7.67
CA GLU A 65 -7.55 7.60 -8.16
C GLU A 65 -6.51 7.83 -7.05
N ASP A 66 -6.95 8.02 -5.80
CA ASP A 66 -6.07 8.29 -4.66
C ASP A 66 -5.58 6.98 -4.03
N ILE A 67 -4.41 6.52 -4.47
CA ILE A 67 -3.82 5.24 -4.08
C ILE A 67 -2.40 5.48 -3.56
N PHE A 68 -2.10 4.95 -2.38
CA PHE A 68 -0.86 5.19 -1.66
C PHE A 68 -0.17 3.88 -1.26
N LEU A 69 1.12 3.78 -1.51
CA LEU A 69 1.98 2.65 -1.17
C LEU A 69 2.88 3.01 0.01
N ASP A 70 2.97 2.08 0.95
CA ASP A 70 3.76 2.19 2.18
C ASP A 70 4.29 0.80 2.60
N GLY A 71 4.31 0.50 3.91
CA GLY A 71 4.84 -0.74 4.46
C GLY A 71 6.36 -0.78 4.49
N SER A 72 6.90 -1.99 4.67
CA SER A 72 8.35 -2.17 4.67
C SER A 72 9.01 -1.99 3.30
N PHE A 73 8.20 -1.88 2.24
CA PHE A 73 8.67 -1.61 0.88
C PHE A 73 9.27 -0.21 0.72
N VAL A 74 8.76 0.80 1.42
CA VAL A 74 9.29 2.18 1.35
C VAL A 74 10.43 2.44 2.34
N GLU A 75 10.97 1.39 2.95
CA GLU A 75 12.04 1.46 3.95
C GLU A 75 13.33 0.82 3.40
N ASP A 76 14.47 1.13 4.03
CA ASP A 76 15.79 0.58 3.77
C ASP A 76 15.88 -0.87 4.26
N LYS A 77 15.13 -1.73 3.55
CA LYS A 77 15.00 -3.16 3.80
C LYS A 77 15.24 -3.89 2.50
N ASP A 78 16.29 -4.69 2.48
CA ASP A 78 16.73 -5.43 1.29
C ASP A 78 15.63 -6.30 0.68
N HIS A 79 14.86 -6.99 1.53
CA HIS A 79 13.82 -7.92 1.12
C HIS A 79 12.52 -7.66 1.92
N PRO A 80 11.70 -6.67 1.50
CA PRO A 80 10.35 -6.50 2.06
C PRO A 80 9.48 -7.70 1.67
N ASN A 81 8.55 -8.13 2.52
CA ASN A 81 7.76 -9.33 2.21
C ASN A 81 6.56 -9.06 1.29
N ASP A 82 6.16 -7.80 1.24
CA ASP A 82 4.90 -7.30 0.71
C ASP A 82 4.94 -5.77 0.57
N ILE A 83 3.92 -5.26 -0.13
CA ILE A 83 3.58 -3.83 -0.17
C ILE A 83 2.29 -3.62 0.61
N ASP A 84 2.36 -2.80 1.66
CA ASP A 84 1.16 -2.28 2.29
C ASP A 84 0.70 -1.03 1.55
N GLY A 85 -0.59 -0.75 1.54
CA GLY A 85 -1.11 0.47 0.95
C GLY A 85 -2.51 0.82 1.45
N TYR A 86 -2.92 2.04 1.18
CA TYR A 86 -4.32 2.43 1.32
C TYR A 86 -4.79 3.15 0.07
N PHE A 87 -6.10 3.18 -0.13
CA PHE A 87 -6.71 3.99 -1.16
C PHE A 87 -7.87 4.79 -0.57
N ASP A 88 -8.13 5.98 -1.10
CA ASP A 88 -9.20 6.86 -0.64
C ASP A 88 -10.30 6.94 -1.72
N PRO A 89 -11.43 6.23 -1.55
CA PRO A 89 -12.58 6.33 -2.44
C PRO A 89 -13.45 7.58 -2.15
N HIS A 90 -13.01 8.46 -1.25
CA HIS A 90 -13.70 9.67 -0.79
C HIS A 90 -15.08 9.40 -0.16
N LEU A 91 -15.16 8.35 0.65
CA LEU A 91 -16.38 7.90 1.31
C LEU A 91 -16.39 8.26 2.80
N ASN A 92 -17.59 8.47 3.34
CA ASN A 92 -17.80 8.76 4.75
C ASN A 92 -18.57 7.64 5.45
N GLY A 93 -17.98 7.04 6.48
CA GLY A 93 -18.52 5.90 7.22
C GLY A 93 -19.76 6.18 8.06
N PHE A 94 -20.15 7.46 8.21
CA PHE A 94 -21.38 7.87 8.90
C PHE A 94 -22.57 8.03 7.94
N LYS A 95 -22.34 7.95 6.62
CA LYS A 95 -23.38 8.11 5.61
C LYS A 95 -23.78 6.76 5.03
N ARG A 96 -25.06 6.42 5.14
CA ARG A 96 -25.58 5.16 4.61
C ARG A 96 -25.36 5.03 3.10
N GLU A 97 -25.52 6.12 2.35
CA GLU A 97 -25.26 6.10 0.90
C GLU A 97 -23.81 5.74 0.56
N ASP A 98 -22.84 6.13 1.38
CA ASP A 98 -21.43 5.86 1.13
C ASP A 98 -21.06 4.42 1.51
N LEU A 99 -21.74 3.81 2.50
CA LEU A 99 -21.58 2.38 2.78
C LEU A 99 -22.09 1.51 1.63
N VAL A 100 -23.20 1.89 0.98
CA VAL A 100 -23.69 1.20 -0.22
C VAL A 100 -22.71 1.36 -1.39
N LYS A 101 -22.09 2.54 -1.55
CA LYS A 101 -21.03 2.74 -2.55
C LYS A 101 -19.80 1.88 -2.25
N LEU A 102 -19.40 1.74 -0.99
CA LEU A 102 -18.30 0.87 -0.59
C LEU A 102 -18.60 -0.60 -0.93
N GLU A 103 -19.79 -1.10 -0.60
CA GLU A 103 -20.20 -2.47 -0.96
C GLU A 103 -20.16 -2.69 -2.47
N LYS A 104 -20.67 -1.71 -3.24
CA LYS A 104 -20.61 -1.76 -4.71
C LYS A 104 -19.17 -1.75 -5.22
N LEU A 105 -18.32 -0.86 -4.70
CA LEU A 105 -16.91 -0.75 -5.06
C LEU A 105 -16.20 -2.10 -4.88
N VAL A 106 -16.40 -2.75 -3.72
CA VAL A 106 -15.83 -4.06 -3.43
C VAL A 106 -16.38 -5.15 -4.35
N SER A 107 -17.67 -5.10 -4.69
CA SER A 107 -18.26 -6.00 -5.68
C SER A 107 -17.62 -5.83 -7.06
N ASP A 108 -17.53 -4.59 -7.55
CA ASP A 108 -16.97 -4.28 -8.87
C ASP A 108 -15.50 -4.72 -8.97
N LEU A 109 -14.71 -4.48 -7.91
CA LEU A 109 -13.32 -4.94 -7.83
C LEU A 109 -13.20 -6.48 -7.88
N ASN A 110 -14.09 -7.19 -7.21
CA ASN A 110 -14.13 -8.66 -7.23
C ASN A 110 -14.76 -9.24 -8.51
N ASP A 111 -15.47 -8.43 -9.30
CA ASP A 111 -15.88 -8.81 -10.66
C ASP A 111 -14.72 -8.71 -11.65
N ILE A 112 -13.77 -7.80 -11.41
CA ILE A 112 -12.53 -7.68 -12.21
C ILE A 112 -11.51 -8.76 -11.81
N ASP A 113 -11.27 -8.96 -10.51
CA ASP A 113 -10.26 -9.92 -10.03
C ASP A 113 -10.81 -11.36 -10.03
N PRO A 114 -10.24 -12.28 -10.84
CA PRO A 114 -10.76 -13.65 -10.96
C PRO A 114 -10.63 -14.48 -9.68
N HIS A 115 -9.81 -14.03 -8.72
CA HIS A 115 -9.58 -14.69 -7.45
C HIS A 115 -10.39 -14.08 -6.30
N LYS A 116 -11.11 -12.98 -6.55
CA LYS A 116 -11.95 -12.27 -5.58
C LYS A 116 -11.18 -11.86 -4.33
N VAL A 117 -10.01 -11.24 -4.52
CA VAL A 117 -9.09 -10.93 -3.42
C VAL A 117 -9.48 -9.72 -2.56
N TRP A 118 -10.43 -8.90 -3.01
CA TRP A 118 -10.86 -7.69 -2.32
C TRP A 118 -11.82 -8.03 -1.18
N ASP A 119 -11.25 -8.62 -0.13
CA ASP A 119 -11.97 -9.01 1.07
C ASP A 119 -11.06 -8.90 2.30
N TRP A 120 -11.59 -8.27 3.35
CA TRP A 120 -10.91 -8.03 4.63
C TRP A 120 -11.48 -8.86 5.79
N SER A 121 -12.53 -9.65 5.54
CA SER A 121 -13.16 -10.54 6.51
C SER A 121 -12.12 -11.42 7.21
N PRO A 122 -12.17 -11.56 8.55
CA PRO A 122 -11.33 -12.51 9.27
C PRO A 122 -11.46 -13.96 8.80
N GLU A 123 -12.63 -14.33 8.27
CA GLU A 123 -12.96 -15.69 7.83
C GLU A 123 -12.27 -16.07 6.51
N SER A 124 -12.02 -15.12 5.61
CA SER A 124 -11.33 -15.39 4.34
C SER A 124 -9.81 -15.51 4.47
N ARG A 125 -9.25 -15.06 5.60
CA ARG A 125 -7.82 -15.12 5.87
C ARG A 125 -7.33 -16.56 6.05
N LYS A 126 -6.16 -16.88 5.49
CA LYS A 126 -5.55 -18.22 5.58
C LYS A 126 -4.19 -18.18 6.26
N ALA A 127 -3.81 -19.27 6.91
CA ALA A 127 -2.48 -19.42 7.46
C ALA A 127 -1.44 -19.51 6.34
N TYR A 128 -0.27 -18.93 6.56
CA TYR A 128 0.86 -19.00 5.63
C TYR A 128 2.12 -19.40 6.41
N ARG A 129 2.91 -20.31 5.83
CA ARG A 129 4.09 -20.88 6.52
C ARG A 129 5.09 -19.77 6.86
N GLY A 130 5.50 -19.73 8.13
CA GLY A 130 6.46 -18.72 8.63
C GLY A 130 5.81 -17.44 9.15
N TYR A 131 4.49 -17.32 9.11
CA TYR A 131 3.76 -16.14 9.57
C TYR A 131 2.79 -16.52 10.68
N PRO A 132 2.83 -15.83 11.84
CA PRO A 132 1.95 -16.16 12.97
C PRO A 132 0.50 -15.73 12.72
N LYS A 133 0.30 -14.66 11.95
CA LYS A 133 -1.03 -14.14 11.61
C LYS A 133 -1.54 -14.77 10.31
N LYS A 134 -2.86 -15.01 10.26
CA LYS A 134 -3.54 -15.35 9.00
C LYS A 134 -3.51 -14.14 8.07
N GLN A 135 -3.26 -14.40 6.80
CA GLN A 135 -2.99 -13.40 5.78
C GLN A 135 -4.22 -13.18 4.89
N LEU A 136 -4.36 -11.96 4.37
CA LEU A 136 -5.45 -11.59 3.46
C LEU A 136 -5.37 -12.37 2.13
N PRO A 137 -6.50 -12.58 1.43
CA PRO A 137 -6.50 -13.15 0.08
C PRO A 137 -5.56 -12.43 -0.88
N MET A 138 -5.57 -11.09 -0.88
CA MET A 138 -4.67 -10.26 -1.69
C MET A 138 -3.19 -10.47 -1.34
N TRP A 139 -2.86 -10.64 -0.06
CA TRP A 139 -1.50 -10.91 0.36
C TRP A 139 -1.00 -12.27 -0.13
N LEU A 140 -1.86 -13.30 -0.04
CA LEU A 140 -1.51 -14.67 -0.44
C LEU A 140 -1.20 -14.79 -1.92
N LEU A 141 -1.90 -14.05 -2.77
CA LEU A 141 -1.74 -14.09 -4.23
C LEU A 141 -0.76 -13.03 -4.74
N TYR A 142 -0.90 -11.79 -4.27
CA TYR A 142 -0.18 -10.64 -4.81
C TYR A 142 0.91 -10.09 -3.88
N ARG A 143 1.00 -10.53 -2.62
CA ARG A 143 1.90 -9.92 -1.60
C ARG A 143 1.62 -8.42 -1.41
N VAL A 144 0.34 -8.08 -1.41
CA VAL A 144 -0.13 -6.71 -1.19
C VAL A 144 -1.21 -6.72 -0.12
N GLU A 145 -1.21 -5.72 0.75
CA GLU A 145 -2.33 -5.40 1.63
C GLU A 145 -2.81 -3.97 1.35
N PHE A 146 -3.88 -3.83 0.55
CA PHE A 146 -4.56 -2.56 0.38
C PHE A 146 -5.72 -2.42 1.35
N TYR A 147 -5.89 -1.25 1.94
CA TYR A 147 -7.02 -0.93 2.81
C TYR A 147 -7.80 0.30 2.30
N PRO A 148 -9.14 0.25 2.28
CA PRO A 148 -9.94 1.44 2.00
C PRO A 148 -9.85 2.41 3.19
N HIS A 149 -9.42 3.64 2.93
CA HIS A 149 -9.57 4.72 3.89
C HIS A 149 -11.00 5.26 3.81
N ILE A 150 -11.77 5.07 4.88
CA ILE A 150 -13.13 5.59 5.01
C ILE A 150 -13.12 6.66 6.09
N ASN A 151 -13.57 7.87 5.76
CA ASN A 151 -13.61 8.96 6.72
C ASN A 151 -14.56 8.60 7.88
N GLY A 152 -14.08 8.74 9.11
CA GLY A 152 -14.77 8.31 10.33
C GLY A 152 -14.39 6.92 10.83
N TRP A 153 -13.57 6.17 10.09
CA TRP A 153 -13.02 4.88 10.55
C TRP A 153 -11.54 5.02 10.90
N ASN A 154 -11.12 4.29 11.92
CA ASN A 154 -9.72 4.16 12.31
C ASN A 154 -9.09 2.92 11.66
N SER A 155 -7.76 2.91 11.58
CA SER A 155 -6.97 1.83 10.99
C SER A 155 -6.73 0.65 11.93
N GLY A 156 -6.95 0.81 13.24
CA GLY A 156 -6.49 -0.15 14.25
C GLY A 156 -4.99 -0.07 14.55
N ILE A 157 -4.32 0.99 14.09
CA ILE A 157 -2.91 1.30 14.38
C ILE A 157 -2.88 2.55 15.28
N THR A 158 -2.01 2.52 16.29
CA THR A 158 -1.87 3.63 17.23
C THR A 158 -0.57 4.41 17.05
N ASP A 159 -0.57 5.66 17.54
CA ASP A 159 0.66 6.45 17.76
C ASP A 159 1.46 5.95 18.98
N GLU A 160 2.55 6.65 19.30
CA GLU A 160 3.41 6.38 20.46
C GLU A 160 2.71 6.54 21.82
N PHE A 161 1.58 7.26 21.85
CA PHE A 161 0.76 7.50 23.04
C PHE A 161 -0.44 6.54 23.14
N GLY A 162 -0.62 5.66 22.15
CA GLY A 162 -1.74 4.71 22.10
C GLY A 162 -3.03 5.27 21.51
N HIS A 163 -3.01 6.43 20.85
CA HIS A 163 -4.18 6.96 20.15
C HIS A 163 -4.36 6.30 18.79
N GLU A 164 -5.59 5.89 18.47
CA GLU A 164 -5.96 5.34 17.17
C GLU A 164 -5.74 6.34 16.03
N LEU A 165 -5.14 5.87 14.94
CA LEU A 165 -4.83 6.65 13.75
C LEU A 165 -5.71 6.20 12.57
N THR A 166 -5.97 7.14 11.66
CA THR A 166 -6.47 6.82 10.32
C THR A 166 -5.33 6.29 9.44
N PHE A 167 -5.64 5.61 8.33
CA PHE A 167 -4.59 5.13 7.41
C PHE A 167 -3.65 6.23 6.90
N PRO A 168 -4.12 7.42 6.48
CA PRO A 168 -3.23 8.51 6.07
C PRO A 168 -2.22 8.97 7.13
N SER A 169 -2.55 8.84 8.41
CA SER A 169 -1.63 9.16 9.52
C SER A 169 -0.77 7.97 9.91
N ALA A 170 -1.36 6.78 10.01
CA ALA A 170 -0.68 5.55 10.41
C ALA A 170 0.47 5.18 9.46
N PHE A 171 0.29 5.42 8.15
CA PHE A 171 1.28 5.07 7.13
C PHE A 171 2.36 6.14 6.95
N ARG A 172 2.30 7.23 7.74
CA ARG A 172 3.36 8.24 7.82
C ARG A 172 4.29 8.03 9.01
N GLN A 173 4.19 6.91 9.69
CA GLN A 173 5.10 6.54 10.78
C GLN A 173 5.55 5.08 10.67
N SER A 174 6.76 4.78 11.14
CA SER A 174 7.20 3.40 11.30
C SER A 174 6.43 2.72 12.43
N ARG A 175 6.02 1.47 12.22
CA ARG A 175 5.35 0.66 13.26
C ARG A 175 6.27 0.26 14.41
N SER A 176 7.59 0.35 14.23
CA SER A 176 8.58 -0.16 15.20
C SER A 176 9.02 0.90 16.21
N ASN A 177 9.15 2.14 15.78
CA ASN A 177 9.74 3.22 16.56
C ASN A 177 8.99 4.55 16.43
N PHE A 178 7.83 4.56 15.78
CA PHE A 178 6.95 5.72 15.59
C PHE A 178 7.59 6.90 14.84
N LYS A 179 8.78 6.70 14.24
CA LYS A 179 9.45 7.77 13.49
C LYS A 179 8.66 8.12 12.23
N PRO A 180 8.53 9.42 11.89
CA PRO A 180 7.90 9.83 10.66
C PRO A 180 8.60 9.26 9.43
N LYS A 181 7.83 8.89 8.41
CA LYS A 181 8.34 8.43 7.11
C LYS A 181 7.47 8.92 5.96
N GLY A 182 8.08 8.98 4.78
CA GLY A 182 7.39 9.32 3.55
C GLY A 182 6.53 8.18 2.99
N ILE A 183 5.63 8.55 2.08
CA ILE A 183 4.68 7.65 1.42
C ILE A 183 4.66 7.92 -0.09
N VAL A 184 4.38 6.89 -0.89
CA VAL A 184 4.27 7.04 -2.35
C VAL A 184 2.80 7.14 -2.75
N LYS A 185 2.40 8.17 -3.49
CA LYS A 185 1.11 8.24 -4.19
C LYS A 185 1.31 7.80 -5.63
N VAL A 186 0.58 6.79 -6.07
CA VAL A 186 0.72 6.26 -7.43
C VAL A 186 -0.04 7.13 -8.42
N LEU A 187 0.63 7.54 -9.49
CA LEU A 187 0.03 8.26 -10.60
C LEU A 187 -0.33 7.31 -11.73
N ARG A 188 -1.51 7.53 -12.32
CA ARG A 188 -1.90 6.86 -13.56
C ARG A 188 -1.08 7.42 -14.71
N GLU A 189 -0.42 6.56 -15.47
CA GLU A 189 0.25 6.99 -16.70
C GLU A 189 -0.78 7.58 -17.66
N ALA A 190 -0.47 8.74 -18.25
CA ALA A 190 -1.32 9.31 -19.28
C ALA A 190 -1.38 8.32 -20.45
N LYS A 191 -2.59 7.98 -20.90
CA LYS A 191 -2.74 7.28 -22.18
C LYS A 191 -2.20 8.22 -23.26
N ASN A 192 -1.11 7.82 -23.92
CA ASN A 192 -0.75 8.43 -25.19
C ASN A 192 -1.81 7.97 -26.20
N ASP A 193 -2.80 8.83 -26.44
CA ASP A 193 -3.81 8.66 -27.50
C ASP A 193 -3.21 8.79 -28.90
#